data_AF-A0A2S9FNN0-F1
#
_entry.id   AF-A0A2S9FNN0-F1
#
_cell.length_a   1.000
_cell.length_b   1.000
_cell.length_c   1.000
_cell.angle_alpha   90.00
_cell.angle_beta   90.00
_cell.angle_gamma   90.00
#
_symmetry.space_group_name_H-M   'P 1'
#
loop_
_entity.id
_entity.type
_entity.pdbx_description
1 polymer ?
#
loop_
_entity_poly.entity_id
_entity_poly.type
_entity_poly.pdbx_seq_one_letter_code
_entity_poly.pdbx_strand_id
1 'polypeptide(L)'
;AGLAAASGRSGVLVGGRTTVEEAYAYAKFARIVLGTNDIDFRARPHSVEEADFLATQVAGLPMTVSYSDIENAPAVLLAGLEPEEESPIVFLRLRKAVRRRGLQVMAVAPMMTRSLGTLSGRL
;
A
#
# COMPACT_ATOMS: atom_id res chain seq x y z
N ALA A 1 -23.75 -24.59 21.26
CA ALA A 1 -22.48 -25.16 20.79
C ALA A 1 -22.17 -24.59 19.41
N GLY A 2 -20.90 -24.27 19.12
CA GLY A 2 -20.49 -23.53 17.92
C GLY A 2 -19.44 -22.49 18.26
N LEU A 3 -19.41 -21.37 17.54
CA LEU A 3 -18.41 -20.30 17.69
C LEU A 3 -18.32 -19.73 19.13
N ALA A 4 -19.41 -19.76 19.89
CA ALA A 4 -19.42 -19.38 21.31
C ALA A 4 -18.48 -20.22 22.19
N ALA A 5 -18.23 -21.49 21.85
CA ALA A 5 -17.28 -22.34 22.57
C ALA A 5 -15.80 -22.00 22.28
N ALA A 6 -15.55 -21.20 21.23
CA ALA A 6 -14.22 -20.75 20.81
C ALA A 6 -13.90 -19.32 21.27
N SER A 7 -14.69 -18.74 22.17
CA SER A 7 -14.44 -17.41 22.73
C SER A 7 -12.99 -17.28 23.24
N GLY A 8 -12.30 -16.23 22.81
CA GLY A 8 -10.89 -15.96 23.11
C GLY A 8 -9.88 -16.92 22.46
N ARG A 9 -10.33 -17.86 21.61
CA ARG A 9 -9.50 -18.90 20.97
C ARG A 9 -9.77 -19.02 19.47
N SER A 10 -10.26 -17.95 18.86
CA SER A 10 -10.57 -17.86 17.44
C SER A 10 -9.78 -16.73 16.80
N GLY A 11 -9.32 -16.94 15.57
CA GLY A 11 -8.75 -15.89 14.72
C GLY A 11 -9.69 -15.50 13.59
N VAL A 12 -9.63 -14.24 13.15
CA VAL A 12 -10.39 -13.73 11.99
C VAL A 12 -9.41 -13.28 10.91
N LEU A 13 -9.53 -13.84 9.70
CA LEU A 13 -8.73 -13.45 8.53
C LEU A 13 -9.63 -12.77 7.51
N VAL A 14 -9.51 -11.45 7.38
CA VAL A 14 -10.32 -10.62 6.48
C VAL A 14 -9.69 -10.55 5.09
N GLY A 15 -10.51 -10.55 4.05
CA GLY A 15 -10.03 -10.38 2.68
C GLY A 15 -9.67 -8.92 2.36
N GLY A 16 -8.62 -8.68 1.58
CA GLY A 16 -8.17 -7.32 1.21
C GLY A 16 -9.07 -6.55 0.23
N ARG A 17 -10.29 -7.03 -0.04
CA ARG A 17 -11.26 -6.39 -0.95
C ARG A 17 -12.53 -5.92 -0.23
N THR A 18 -12.52 -5.92 1.10
CA THR A 18 -13.65 -5.43 1.90
C THR A 18 -13.73 -3.91 1.87
N THR A 19 -14.92 -3.37 2.09
CA THR A 19 -15.07 -1.94 2.37
C THR A 19 -14.49 -1.60 3.75
N VAL A 20 -14.35 -0.30 4.03
CA VAL A 20 -13.89 0.17 5.36
C VAL A 20 -14.92 -0.23 6.44
N GLU A 21 -16.21 -0.17 6.12
CA GLU A 21 -17.31 -0.54 7.01
C GLU A 21 -17.28 -2.04 7.33
N GLU A 22 -17.04 -2.87 6.32
CA GLU A 22 -16.90 -4.32 6.51
C GLU A 22 -15.66 -4.66 7.36
N ALA A 23 -14.52 -4.04 7.08
CA ALA A 23 -13.31 -4.22 7.88
C ALA A 23 -13.55 -3.83 9.35
N TYR A 24 -14.24 -2.71 9.57
CA TYR A 24 -14.63 -2.27 10.91
C TYR A 24 -15.62 -3.24 11.59
N ALA A 25 -16.59 -3.78 10.84
CA ALA A 25 -17.54 -4.77 11.36
C ALA A 25 -16.82 -6.06 11.80
N TYR A 26 -15.89 -6.59 11.00
CA TYR A 26 -15.07 -7.75 11.37
C TYR A 26 -14.18 -7.46 12.58
N ALA A 27 -13.58 -6.27 12.64
CA ALA A 27 -12.80 -5.82 13.78
C ALA A 27 -13.61 -5.78 15.08
N LYS A 28 -14.86 -5.30 15.04
CA LYS A 28 -15.77 -5.35 16.20
C LYS A 28 -16.26 -6.75 16.52
N PHE A 29 -16.59 -7.55 15.51
CA PHE A 29 -17.02 -8.92 15.69
C PHE A 29 -15.96 -9.75 16.42
N ALA A 30 -14.69 -9.67 15.97
CA ALA A 30 -13.58 -10.34 16.62
C ALA A 30 -13.44 -9.92 18.09
N ARG A 31 -13.38 -8.61 18.36
CA ARG A 31 -13.09 -8.10 19.70
C ARG A 31 -14.24 -8.23 20.69
N ILE A 32 -15.47 -7.97 20.25
CA ILE A 32 -16.64 -7.87 21.13
C ILE A 32 -17.39 -9.20 21.20
N VAL A 33 -17.57 -9.89 20.07
CA VAL A 33 -18.38 -11.11 20.01
C VAL A 33 -17.51 -12.35 20.26
N LEU A 34 -16.32 -12.39 19.68
CA LEU A 34 -15.40 -13.53 19.84
C LEU A 34 -14.42 -13.37 21.00
N GLY A 35 -14.31 -12.18 21.58
CA GLY A 35 -13.41 -11.90 22.69
C GLY A 35 -11.93 -12.09 22.34
N THR A 36 -11.55 -11.85 21.09
CA THR A 36 -10.16 -12.00 20.60
C THR A 36 -9.64 -10.74 19.92
N ASN A 37 -8.34 -10.50 20.05
CA ASN A 37 -7.61 -9.51 19.24
C ASN A 37 -6.89 -10.15 18.06
N ASP A 38 -7.01 -11.47 17.88
CA ASP A 38 -6.43 -12.21 16.77
C ASP A 38 -7.26 -11.96 15.51
N ILE A 39 -7.06 -10.79 14.92
CA ILE A 39 -7.64 -10.41 13.64
C ILE A 39 -6.53 -9.90 12.74
N ASP A 40 -6.49 -10.43 11.53
CA ASP A 40 -5.52 -10.05 10.51
C ASP A 40 -6.19 -10.02 9.12
N PHE A 41 -5.49 -9.48 8.15
CA PHE A 41 -5.85 -9.53 6.73
C PHE A 41 -4.57 -9.75 5.92
N ARG A 42 -4.69 -9.80 4.59
CA ARG A 42 -3.47 -9.82 3.76
C ARG A 42 -2.75 -8.49 3.86
N ALA A 43 -1.84 -8.37 4.82
CA ALA A 43 -0.88 -7.29 4.91
C ALA A 43 0.47 -7.74 4.33
N ARG A 44 1.19 -6.80 3.71
CA ARG A 44 2.60 -7.00 3.38
C ARG A 44 3.37 -7.12 4.72
N PRO A 45 4.34 -8.03 4.88
CA PRO A 45 5.21 -8.01 6.04
C PRO A 45 5.93 -6.66 6.14
N HIS A 46 5.75 -5.98 7.28
CA HIS A 46 6.45 -4.74 7.61
C HIS A 46 7.59 -5.02 8.58
N SER A 47 8.68 -4.25 8.49
CA SER A 47 9.67 -4.25 9.57
C SER A 47 9.11 -3.53 10.80
N VAL A 48 9.70 -3.78 11.97
CA VAL A 48 9.35 -3.03 13.20
C VAL A 48 9.56 -1.52 12.97
N GLU A 49 10.66 -1.15 12.32
CA GLU A 49 10.96 0.24 11.97
C GLU A 49 9.90 0.88 11.08
N GLU A 50 9.45 0.18 10.03
CA GLU A 50 8.40 0.68 9.14
C GLU A 50 7.07 0.84 9.89
N ALA A 51 6.71 -0.12 10.74
CA ALA A 51 5.51 -0.06 11.55
C ALA A 51 5.53 1.15 12.51
N ASP A 52 6.66 1.40 13.18
CA ASP A 52 6.85 2.54 14.09
C ASP A 52 6.79 3.88 13.34
N PHE A 53 7.42 3.96 12.15
CA PHE A 53 7.33 5.15 11.30
C PHE A 53 5.90 5.42 10.87
N LEU A 54 5.19 4.40 10.35
CA LEU A 54 3.80 4.56 9.91
C LEU A 54 2.88 4.94 11.07
N ALA A 55 3.06 4.34 12.25
CA ALA A 55 2.27 4.65 13.44
C ALA A 55 2.48 6.08 13.93
N THR A 56 3.70 6.62 13.83
CA THR A 56 4.03 7.95 14.37
C THR A 56 3.88 9.09 13.35
N GLN A 57 4.14 8.83 12.06
CA GLN A 57 4.20 9.86 11.03
C GLN A 57 3.02 9.84 10.06
N VAL A 58 2.27 8.74 9.96
CA VAL A 58 1.23 8.58 8.92
C VAL A 58 -0.15 8.33 9.53
N ALA A 59 -0.24 7.46 10.54
CA ALA A 59 -1.50 7.06 11.13
C ALA A 59 -2.30 8.26 11.66
N GLY A 60 -3.56 8.36 11.26
CA GLY A 60 -4.48 9.44 11.68
C GLY A 60 -4.34 10.75 10.91
N LEU A 61 -3.38 10.88 9.99
CA LEU A 61 -3.27 12.05 9.12
C LEU A 61 -4.20 11.95 7.91
N PRO A 62 -4.72 13.09 7.40
CA PRO A 62 -5.44 13.10 6.13
C PRO A 62 -4.50 12.73 4.98
N MET A 63 -5.05 12.11 3.94
CA MET A 63 -4.31 11.82 2.72
C MET A 63 -4.07 13.13 1.95
N THR A 64 -2.84 13.64 1.99
CA THR A 64 -2.45 14.93 1.39
C THR A 64 -1.79 14.81 0.02
N VAL A 65 -1.45 13.58 -0.38
CA VAL A 65 -0.80 13.28 -1.67
C VAL A 65 -1.75 12.50 -2.58
N SER A 66 -1.60 12.72 -3.87
CA SER A 66 -2.43 12.17 -4.92
C SER A 66 -1.60 11.76 -6.14
N TYR A 67 -2.20 10.99 -7.03
CA TYR A 67 -1.55 10.65 -8.30
C TYR A 67 -1.26 11.86 -9.19
N SER A 68 -1.95 12.98 -9.00
CA SER A 68 -1.66 14.22 -9.73
C SER A 68 -0.33 14.83 -9.30
N ASP A 69 0.08 14.62 -8.05
CA ASP A 69 1.35 15.14 -7.54
C ASP A 69 2.54 14.44 -8.18
N ILE A 70 2.40 13.13 -8.45
CA ILE A 70 3.40 12.37 -9.22
C ILE A 70 3.57 12.94 -10.64
N GLU A 71 2.47 13.33 -11.29
CA GLU A 71 2.50 13.88 -12.65
C GLU A 71 3.07 15.32 -12.70
N ASN A 72 2.94 16.07 -11.61
CA ASN A 72 3.38 17.45 -11.48
C ASN A 72 4.75 17.60 -10.80
N ALA A 73 5.32 16.51 -10.27
CA ALA A 73 6.60 16.52 -9.60
C ALA A 73 7.75 16.98 -10.53
N PRO A 74 8.79 17.62 -9.99
CA PRO A 74 9.99 17.95 -10.76
C PRO A 74 10.86 16.72 -11.04
N ALA A 75 10.81 15.73 -10.15
CA ALA A 75 11.49 14.45 -10.26
C ALA A 75 10.74 13.38 -9.45
N VAL A 76 10.90 12.11 -9.81
CA VAL A 76 10.34 10.95 -9.10
C VAL A 76 11.44 9.91 -8.85
N LEU A 77 11.52 9.42 -7.61
CA LEU A 77 12.34 8.28 -7.22
C LEU A 77 11.45 7.06 -6.95
N LEU A 78 11.68 5.97 -7.68
CA LEU A 78 11.02 4.68 -7.50
C LEU A 78 11.89 3.80 -6.60
N ALA A 79 11.46 3.55 -5.36
CA ALA A 79 12.21 2.69 -4.43
C ALA A 79 11.62 1.28 -4.40
N GLY A 80 12.28 0.33 -5.05
CA GLY A 80 11.85 -1.07 -5.11
C GLY A 80 10.45 -1.27 -5.71
N LEU A 81 10.05 -0.41 -6.65
CA LEU A 81 8.73 -0.40 -7.28
C LEU A 81 8.88 -0.53 -8.80
N GLU A 82 8.22 -1.53 -9.38
CA GLU A 82 8.03 -1.65 -10.82
C GLU A 82 6.62 -1.14 -11.20
N PRO A 83 6.48 0.12 -11.62
CA PRO A 83 5.15 0.73 -11.80
C PRO A 83 4.35 0.10 -12.95
N GLU A 84 4.97 -0.47 -13.98
CA GLU A 84 4.20 -1.09 -15.09
C GLU A 84 3.49 -2.38 -14.63
N GLU A 85 4.12 -3.16 -13.74
CA GLU A 85 3.55 -4.41 -13.24
C GLU A 85 2.69 -4.22 -11.98
N GLU A 86 3.15 -3.39 -11.03
CA GLU A 86 2.51 -3.25 -9.72
C GLU A 86 1.42 -2.18 -9.70
N SER A 87 1.52 -1.13 -10.53
CA SER A 87 0.53 -0.06 -10.58
C SER A 87 0.46 0.62 -11.97
N PRO A 88 -0.20 -0.01 -12.96
CA PRO A 88 -0.26 0.50 -14.32
C PRO A 88 -0.75 1.96 -14.43
N ILE A 89 -1.60 2.41 -13.50
CA ILE A 89 -2.06 3.80 -13.45
C ILE A 89 -0.96 4.79 -13.08
N VAL A 90 -0.05 4.42 -12.17
CA VAL A 90 1.14 5.23 -11.84
C VAL A 90 2.08 5.27 -13.04
N PHE A 91 2.34 4.14 -13.68
CA PHE A 91 3.15 4.08 -14.89
C PHE A 91 2.63 5.01 -16.00
N LEU A 92 1.33 4.97 -16.30
CA LEU A 92 0.74 5.83 -17.34
C LEU A 92 0.89 7.32 -17.03
N ARG A 93 0.80 7.72 -15.75
CA ARG A 93 1.00 9.11 -15.32
C ARG A 93 2.45 9.54 -15.43
N LEU A 94 3.39 8.69 -14.99
CA LEU A 94 4.83 8.92 -15.18
C LEU A 94 5.16 9.06 -16.66
N ARG A 95 4.68 8.14 -17.50
CA ARG A 95 4.94 8.15 -18.95
C ARG A 95 4.37 9.40 -19.62
N LYS A 96 3.20 9.87 -19.19
CA LYS A 96 2.63 11.15 -19.65
C LYS A 96 3.53 12.32 -19.25
N ALA A 97 3.97 12.39 -18.00
CA ALA A 97 4.81 13.47 -17.48
C ALA A 97 6.20 13.50 -18.15
N VAL A 98 6.85 12.35 -18.32
CA VAL A 98 8.12 12.20 -19.06
C VAL A 98 7.96 12.77 -20.48
N ARG A 99 6.92 12.34 -21.21
CA ARG A 99 6.73 12.75 -22.62
C ARG A 99 6.34 14.21 -22.80
N ARG A 100 5.56 14.78 -21.87
CA ARG A 100 5.02 16.14 -22.02
C ARG A 100 5.84 17.21 -21.32
N ARG A 101 6.59 16.84 -20.29
CA ARG A 101 7.26 17.79 -19.38
C ARG A 101 8.71 17.44 -19.10
N GLY A 102 9.23 16.32 -19.62
CA GLY A 102 10.61 15.91 -19.37
C GLY A 102 10.85 15.50 -17.91
N LEU A 103 9.84 14.94 -17.22
CA LEU A 103 9.98 14.46 -15.85
C LEU A 103 11.21 13.56 -15.70
N GLN A 104 12.03 13.82 -14.69
CA GLN A 104 13.15 12.97 -14.33
C GLN A 104 12.67 11.79 -13.47
N VAL A 105 12.94 10.57 -13.91
CA VAL A 105 12.60 9.34 -13.17
C VAL A 105 13.89 8.62 -12.79
N MET A 106 14.02 8.31 -11.51
CA MET A 106 15.14 7.54 -10.94
C MET A 106 14.58 6.31 -10.23
N ALA A 107 15.36 5.24 -10.11
CA ALA A 107 14.94 4.04 -9.41
C ALA A 107 16.05 3.46 -8.54
N VAL A 108 15.71 3.03 -7.32
CA VAL A 108 16.55 2.18 -6.49
C VAL A 108 15.98 0.77 -6.60
N ALA A 109 16.60 -0.05 -7.44
CA ALA A 109 16.17 -1.41 -7.73
C ALA A 109 17.40 -2.29 -8.04
N PRO A 110 17.28 -3.63 -7.92
CA PRO A 110 18.41 -4.53 -8.21
C PRO A 110 18.80 -4.55 -9.70
N MET A 111 17.91 -4.15 -10.61
CA MET A 111 18.16 -4.12 -12.04
C MET A 111 17.29 -3.09 -12.76
N MET A 112 17.73 -2.70 -13.96
CA MET A 112 16.96 -1.86 -14.86
C MET A 112 15.87 -2.70 -15.53
N THR A 113 14.62 -2.29 -15.36
CA THR A 113 13.47 -2.92 -16.00
C THR A 113 13.17 -2.29 -17.35
N ARG A 114 12.42 -3.00 -18.19
CA ARG A 114 11.95 -2.48 -19.49
C ARG A 114 11.10 -1.22 -19.31
N SER A 115 10.20 -1.24 -18.33
CA SER A 115 9.34 -0.12 -17.94
C SER A 115 10.16 1.13 -17.62
N LEU A 116 11.18 1.01 -16.75
CA LEU A 116 12.06 2.12 -16.41
C LEU A 116 12.76 2.71 -17.65
N GLY A 117 13.19 1.85 -18.58
CA GLY A 117 13.72 2.26 -19.87
C GLY A 117 12.72 3.08 -20.70
N THR A 118 11.44 2.69 -20.73
CA THR A 118 10.40 3.46 -21.45
C THR A 118 10.05 4.80 -20.78
N LEU A 119 10.40 4.96 -19.50
CA LEU A 119 10.29 6.22 -18.75
C LEU A 119 11.54 7.10 -18.88
N SER A 120 12.51 6.72 -19.74
CA SER A 120 13.83 7.38 -19.80
C SER A 120 14.49 7.47 -18.42
N GLY A 121 14.20 6.50 -17.55
CA GLY A 121 14.60 6.50 -16.16
C GLY A 121 16.04 6.07 -15.96
N ARG A 122 16.60 6.43 -14.81
CA ARG A 122 17.95 6.07 -14.38
C ARG A 122 17.89 5.14 -13.18
N LEU A 123 18.67 4.07 -13.22
CA LEU A 123 18.93 3.20 -12.06
C LEU A 123 20.03 3.84 -11.20
#